data_AF-A0A7X2MYA7-F1
#
_entry.id   AF-A0A7X2MYA7-F1
#
_cell.length_a   1.000
_cell.length_b   1.000
_cell.length_c   1.000
_cell.angle_alpha   90.00
_cell.angle_beta   90.00
_cell.angle_gamma   90.00
#
_symmetry.space_group_name_H-M   'P 1'
#
loop_
_entity.id
_entity.type
_entity.pdbx_description
1 polymer ?
#
loop_
_entity_poly.entity_id
_entity_poly.type
_entity_poly.pdbx_seq_one_letter_code
_entity_poly.pdbx_strand_id
1 'polypeptide(L)'
;MMNSVAEMLEQRGNIEVGQLSKDLHISSRQLQRIFSENIGVSPKKFSSLIRYQNLWNDVLCNKNFDVMDAVVKYGFTDQAHLLNEFKKYHTITIPQAKRTALNDVAFLQDR
;
A
#
# COMPACT_ATOMS: atom_id res chain seq x y z
N MET A 1 -13.23 1.62 14.68
CA MET A 1 -11.79 1.44 14.40
C MET A 1 -11.49 0.08 13.80
N MET A 2 -11.85 -1.04 14.44
CA MET A 2 -11.61 -2.37 13.83
C MET A 2 -12.29 -2.52 12.46
N ASN A 3 -13.57 -2.14 12.33
CA ASN A 3 -14.27 -2.20 11.04
C ASN A 3 -13.60 -1.34 9.95
N SER A 4 -13.11 -0.15 10.30
CA SER A 4 -12.45 0.74 9.33
C SER A 4 -11.10 0.19 8.87
N VAL A 5 -10.35 -0.48 9.75
CA VAL A 5 -9.09 -1.12 9.36
C VAL A 5 -9.37 -2.35 8.49
N ALA A 6 -10.35 -3.18 8.86
CA ALA A 6 -10.74 -4.34 8.07
C ALA A 6 -11.17 -3.94 6.65
N GLU A 7 -12.04 -2.95 6.52
CA GLU A 7 -12.51 -2.45 5.23
C GLU A 7 -11.35 -1.92 4.35
N MET A 8 -10.42 -1.18 4.95
CA MET A 8 -9.23 -0.71 4.23
C MET A 8 -8.34 -1.85 3.75
N LEU A 9 -8.24 -2.94 4.52
CA LEU A 9 -7.47 -4.13 4.13
C LEU A 9 -8.17 -4.92 3.03
N GLU A 10 -9.49 -5.12 3.13
CA GLU A 10 -10.32 -5.78 2.13
C GLU A 10 -10.26 -5.06 0.78
N GLN A 11 -10.30 -3.73 0.81
CA GLN A 11 -10.15 -2.88 -0.39
C GLN A 11 -8.69 -2.71 -0.82
N ARG A 12 -7.73 -3.40 -0.19
CA ARG A 12 -6.28 -3.32 -0.49
C ARG A 12 -5.73 -1.89 -0.46
N GLY A 13 -6.31 -1.03 0.39
CA GLY A 13 -5.95 0.38 0.52
C GLY A 13 -6.47 1.27 -0.60
N ASN A 14 -7.31 0.75 -1.51
CA ASN A 14 -8.02 1.53 -2.53
C ASN A 14 -9.38 2.03 -2.00
N ILE A 15 -9.33 2.90 -0.99
CA ILE A 15 -10.52 3.48 -0.38
C ILE A 15 -10.39 4.99 -0.29
N GLU A 16 -11.48 5.68 -0.60
CA GLU A 16 -11.57 7.11 -0.37
C GLU A 16 -11.80 7.37 1.12
N VAL A 17 -10.87 8.07 1.78
CA VAL A 17 -10.97 8.41 3.21
C VAL A 17 -12.26 9.21 3.52
N GLY A 18 -12.74 10.01 2.56
CA GLY A 18 -14.00 10.72 2.67
C GLY A 18 -15.19 9.76 2.75
N GLN A 19 -15.21 8.72 1.92
CA GLN A 19 -16.25 7.70 1.94
C GLN A 19 -16.23 6.92 3.27
N LEU A 20 -15.04 6.49 3.71
CA LEU A 20 -14.85 5.82 5.01
C LEU A 20 -15.40 6.65 6.19
N SER A 21 -15.25 7.97 6.17
CA SER A 21 -15.79 8.84 7.22
C SER A 21 -17.34 8.87 7.21
N LYS A 22 -17.96 8.85 6.02
CA LYS A 22 -19.41 8.82 5.86
C LYS A 22 -19.99 7.50 6.34
N ASP A 23 -19.37 6.38 5.99
CA ASP A 23 -19.81 5.03 6.34
C ASP A 23 -19.74 4.77 7.85
N LEU A 24 -18.77 5.40 8.52
CA LEU A 24 -18.62 5.35 9.97
C LEU A 24 -19.45 6.41 10.71
N HIS A 25 -20.16 7.28 9.99
CA HIS A 25 -20.94 8.40 10.54
C HIS A 25 -20.12 9.33 11.46
N ILE A 26 -18.86 9.61 11.09
CA ILE A 26 -17.97 10.52 11.81
C ILE A 26 -17.37 11.57 10.89
N SER A 27 -16.95 12.70 11.45
CA SER A 27 -16.22 13.71 10.68
C SER A 27 -14.83 13.20 10.27
N SER A 28 -14.29 13.72 9.17
CA SER A 28 -12.91 13.47 8.75
C SER A 28 -11.90 13.81 9.85
N ARG A 29 -12.15 14.84 10.67
CA ARG A 29 -11.29 15.20 11.81
C ARG A 29 -11.28 14.12 12.89
N GLN A 30 -12.45 13.56 13.22
CA GLN A 30 -12.53 12.44 14.17
C GLN A 30 -11.83 11.20 13.61
N LEU A 31 -12.02 10.88 12.33
CA LEU A 31 -11.35 9.75 11.68
C LEU A 31 -9.82 9.90 11.71
N GLN A 32 -9.31 11.09 11.38
CA GLN A 32 -7.88 11.42 11.48
C GLN A 32 -7.33 11.23 12.90
N ARG A 33 -8.06 11.74 13.90
CA ARG A 33 -7.67 11.61 15.31
C ARG A 33 -7.63 10.15 15.76
N ILE A 34 -8.66 9.35 15.44
CA ILE A 34 -8.71 7.93 15.77
C ILE A 34 -7.50 7.19 15.19
N PHE A 35 -7.19 7.42 13.92
CA PHE A 35 -6.05 6.79 13.27
C PHE A 35 -4.71 7.25 13.86
N SER A 36 -4.57 8.55 14.15
CA SER A 36 -3.37 9.08 14.81
C SER A 36 -3.16 8.50 16.20
N GLU A 37 -4.21 8.37 17.01
CA GLU A 37 -4.13 7.88 18.39
C GLU A 37 -3.86 6.37 18.48
N ASN A 38 -4.39 5.58 17.53
CA ASN A 38 -4.38 4.12 17.63
C ASN A 38 -3.43 3.42 16.65
N ILE A 39 -3.11 4.05 15.52
CA ILE A 39 -2.19 3.52 14.50
C ILE A 39 -0.94 4.39 14.36
N GLY A 40 -0.98 5.65 14.80
CA GLY A 40 0.15 6.58 14.75
C GLY A 40 0.33 7.28 13.39
N VAL A 41 -0.56 7.03 12.42
CA VAL A 41 -0.53 7.67 11.09
C VAL A 41 -1.92 8.06 10.66
N SER A 42 -2.04 8.97 9.69
CA SER A 42 -3.33 9.33 9.11
C SER A 42 -3.97 8.16 8.34
N PRO A 43 -5.31 8.12 8.20
CA PRO A 43 -6.00 7.12 7.36
C PRO A 43 -5.45 7.10 5.94
N LYS A 44 -5.16 8.28 5.35
CA LYS A 44 -4.58 8.36 4.01
C LYS A 44 -3.21 7.69 3.92
N LYS A 45 -2.35 7.91 4.92
CA LYS A 45 -1.02 7.28 4.98
C LYS A 45 -1.12 5.78 5.23
N PHE A 46 -2.08 5.36 6.05
CA PHE A 46 -2.36 3.94 6.26
C PHE A 46 -2.83 3.25 4.97
N SER A 47 -3.76 3.87 4.22
CA SER A 47 -4.21 3.39 2.91
C SER A 47 -3.06 3.22 1.93
N SER A 48 -2.18 4.23 1.87
CA SER A 48 -0.97 4.20 1.03
C SER A 48 -0.02 3.08 1.42
N LEU A 49 0.16 2.84 2.73
CA LEU A 49 0.97 1.74 3.24
C LEU A 49 0.41 0.37 2.83
N ILE A 50 -0.91 0.18 2.92
CA ILE A 50 -1.57 -1.07 2.50
C ILE A 50 -1.37 -1.30 1.00
N ARG A 51 -1.60 -0.27 0.15
CA ARG A 51 -1.37 -0.39 -1.30
C ARG A 51 0.08 -0.75 -1.60
N TYR A 52 1.02 -0.07 -0.95
CA TYR A 52 2.44 -0.35 -1.09
C TYR A 52 2.80 -1.79 -0.70
N GLN A 53 2.33 -2.29 0.43
CA GLN A 53 2.62 -3.66 0.87
C GLN A 53 2.05 -4.69 -0.11
N ASN A 54 0.81 -4.50 -0.58
CA ASN A 54 0.21 -5.38 -1.57
C ASN A 54 0.97 -5.35 -2.91
N LEU A 55 1.34 -4.16 -3.39
CA LEU A 55 2.15 -3.97 -4.59
C LEU A 55 3.49 -4.69 -4.47
N TRP A 56 4.19 -4.53 -3.34
CA TRP A 56 5.49 -5.15 -3.12
C TRP A 56 5.39 -6.68 -3.10
N ASN A 57 4.36 -7.22 -2.43
CA ASN A 57 4.10 -8.65 -2.45
C ASN A 57 3.87 -9.18 -3.88
N ASP A 58 3.08 -8.47 -4.69
CA ASP A 58 2.86 -8.82 -6.09
C ASP A 58 4.16 -8.78 -6.91
N VAL A 59 4.99 -7.77 -6.72
CA VAL A 59 6.29 -7.63 -7.40
C VAL A 59 7.18 -8.85 -7.13
N LEU A 60 7.19 -9.35 -5.89
CA LEU A 60 8.02 -10.49 -5.48
C LEU A 60 7.44 -11.84 -5.90
N CYS A 61 6.13 -12.04 -5.71
CA CYS A 61 5.50 -13.35 -5.85
C CYS A 61 4.94 -13.60 -7.25
N ASN A 62 4.63 -12.55 -8.04
CA ASN A 62 4.14 -12.70 -9.40
C ASN A 62 5.32 -12.70 -10.40
N LYS A 63 5.52 -13.83 -11.07
CA LYS A 63 6.54 -13.99 -12.11
C LYS A 63 6.29 -13.06 -13.31
N ASN A 64 5.02 -12.81 -13.62
CA ASN A 64 4.56 -12.00 -14.75
C ASN A 64 4.03 -10.65 -14.25
N PHE A 65 4.68 -10.03 -13.26
CA PHE A 65 4.29 -8.73 -12.76
C PHE A 65 4.32 -7.68 -13.89
N ASP A 66 3.18 -7.02 -14.11
CA ASP A 66 3.04 -5.88 -15.00
C ASP A 66 2.63 -4.63 -14.21
N VAL A 67 3.28 -3.50 -14.51
CA VAL A 67 3.07 -2.26 -13.76
C VAL A 67 1.70 -1.65 -14.07
N MET A 68 1.21 -1.74 -15.31
CA MET A 68 -0.08 -1.17 -15.70
C MET A 68 -1.23 -1.97 -15.10
N ASP A 69 -1.12 -3.30 -15.07
CA ASP A 69 -2.07 -4.14 -14.34
C ASP A 69 -2.11 -3.77 -12.85
N ALA A 70 -0.94 -3.52 -12.25
CA ALA A 70 -0.85 -3.09 -10.86
C ALA A 70 -1.47 -1.70 -10.60
N VAL A 71 -1.38 -0.77 -11.57
CA VAL A 71 -2.04 0.55 -11.49
C VAL A 71 -3.55 0.35 -11.29
N VAL A 72 -4.16 -0.47 -12.14
CA VAL A 72 -5.60 -0.76 -12.07
C VAL A 72 -5.95 -1.54 -10.81
N LYS A 73 -5.20 -2.62 -10.53
CA LYS A 73 -5.45 -3.54 -9.41
C LYS A 73 -5.44 -2.87 -8.03
N TYR A 74 -4.58 -1.86 -7.84
CA TYR A 74 -4.40 -1.18 -6.56
C TYR A 74 -4.94 0.26 -6.54
N GLY A 75 -5.64 0.69 -7.60
CA GLY A 75 -6.28 2.00 -7.64
C GLY A 75 -5.31 3.18 -7.67
N PHE A 76 -4.22 3.06 -8.41
CA PHE A 76 -3.39 4.20 -8.76
C PHE A 76 -4.00 4.92 -9.97
N THR A 77 -3.81 6.24 -10.04
CA THR A 77 -4.34 7.05 -11.15
C THR A 77 -3.63 6.77 -12.45
N ASP A 78 -2.33 6.50 -12.37
CA ASP A 78 -1.43 6.26 -13.48
C ASP A 78 -0.13 5.61 -12.98
N GLN A 79 0.72 5.21 -13.92
CA GLN A 79 2.01 4.61 -13.63
C GLN A 79 2.94 5.54 -12.84
N ALA A 80 2.95 6.84 -13.10
CA ALA A 80 3.83 7.77 -12.40
C ALA A 80 3.44 7.89 -10.92
N HIS A 81 2.15 7.94 -10.61
CA HIS A 81 1.64 7.90 -9.24
C HIS A 81 2.08 6.63 -8.51
N LEU A 82 1.91 5.45 -9.12
CA LEU A 82 2.35 4.17 -8.55
C LEU A 82 3.86 4.18 -8.27
N LEU A 83 4.68 4.53 -9.26
CA LEU A 83 6.13 4.50 -9.14
C LEU A 83 6.65 5.51 -8.11
N ASN A 84 6.04 6.69 -8.04
CA ASN A 84 6.38 7.71 -7.04
C ASN A 84 5.99 7.26 -5.64
N GLU A 85 4.84 6.61 -5.47
CA GLU A 85 4.43 6.04 -4.19
C GLU A 85 5.35 4.91 -3.74
N PHE A 86 5.71 3.99 -4.64
CA PHE A 86 6.67 2.93 -4.36
C PHE A 86 8.02 3.48 -3.90
N LYS A 87 8.56 4.48 -4.61
CA LYS A 87 9.82 5.13 -4.26
C LYS A 87 9.81 5.82 -2.89
N LYS A 88 8.66 6.31 -2.40
CA LYS A 88 8.56 6.88 -1.04
C LYS A 88 8.90 5.87 0.05
N TYR A 89 8.67 4.57 -0.19
CA TYR A 89 8.92 3.51 0.78
C TYR A 89 10.23 2.74 0.53
N HIS A 90 10.58 2.48 -0.73
CA HIS A 90 11.79 1.72 -1.09
C HIS A 90 13.01 2.58 -1.43
N THR A 91 12.84 3.88 -1.69
CA THR A 91 13.86 4.84 -2.19
C THR A 91 14.44 4.54 -3.59
N ILE A 92 14.28 3.32 -4.09
CA ILE A 92 14.73 2.84 -5.41
C ILE A 92 13.55 2.40 -6.29
N THR A 93 13.82 2.07 -7.56
CA THR A 93 12.79 1.60 -8.51
C THR A 93 12.38 0.15 -8.25
N ILE A 94 11.19 -0.25 -8.72
CA ILE A 94 10.68 -1.63 -8.60
C ILE A 94 11.68 -2.68 -9.12
N PRO A 95 12.28 -2.55 -10.33
CA PRO A 95 13.25 -3.54 -10.81
C PRO A 95 14.51 -3.63 -9.93
N GLN A 96 14.99 -2.49 -9.41
CA GLN A 96 16.13 -2.46 -8.50
C GLN A 96 15.79 -3.16 -7.17
N ALA A 97 14.65 -2.82 -6.56
CA ALA A 97 14.16 -3.45 -5.34
C ALA A 97 14.01 -4.97 -5.49
N LYS A 98 13.36 -5.42 -6.57
CA LYS A 98 13.17 -6.84 -6.86
C LYS A 98 14.50 -7.58 -7.00
N ARG A 99 15.48 -6.98 -7.70
CA ARG A 99 16.82 -7.56 -7.85
C ARG A 99 17.55 -7.68 -6.51
N THR A 100 17.54 -6.62 -5.70
CA THR A 100 18.16 -6.64 -4.36
C THR A 100 17.55 -7.74 -3.49
N ALA A 101 16.22 -7.79 -3.42
CA ALA A 101 15.51 -8.80 -2.63
C ALA A 101 15.83 -10.24 -3.07
N LEU A 102 15.92 -10.52 -4.37
CA LEU A 102 16.23 -11.86 -4.88
C LEU A 102 17.69 -12.25 -4.64
N ASN A 103 18.63 -11.31 -4.76
CA ASN A 103 20.05 -11.57 -4.50
C ASN A 103 20.31 -11.89 -3.03
N ASP A 104 19.63 -11.19 -2.11
CA ASP A 104 19.76 -11.43 -0.67
C ASP A 104 19.14 -12.77 -0.26
N VAL A 105 18.06 -13.21 -0.91
CA VAL A 105 17.43 -14.52 -0.65
C VAL A 105 18.29 -15.67 -1.18
N ALA A 106 18.96 -15.51 -2.32
CA ALA A 106 19.90 -16.51 -2.82
C ALA A 106 21.04 -16.78 -1.82
N PHE A 107 21.50 -15.75 -1.09
CA PHE A 107 22.51 -15.88 -0.04
C PHE A 107 22.04 -16.69 1.19
N LEU A 108 20.73 -16.80 1.43
CA LEU A 108 20.17 -17.53 2.57
C LEU A 108 19.93 -19.02 2.28
N GLN A 109 19.92 -19.44 1.01
CA GLN A 109 19.69 -20.83 0.60
C GLN A 109 20.98 -21.65 0.47
N ASP A 110 22.15 -21.02 0.58
CA ASP A 110 23.48 -21.65 0.50
C ASP A 110 24.09 -21.98 1.88
N ARG A 111 23.27 -22.27 2.90
CA ARG A 111 23.73 -22.70 4.24
C ARG A 111 23.11 -24.01 4.70
#